data_AF-A0A2E4T3Z2-F1
#
_entry.id   AF-A0A2E4T3Z2-F1
#
_cell.length_a   1.000
_cell.length_b   1.000
_cell.length_c   1.000
_cell.angle_alpha   90.00
_cell.angle_beta   90.00
_cell.angle_gamma   90.00
#
_symmetry.space_group_name_H-M   'P 1'
#
loop_
_entity.id
_entity.type
_entity.pdbx_description
1 polymer ?
#
loop_
_entity_poly.entity_id
_entity_poly.type
_entity_poly.pdbx_seq_one_letter_code
_entity_poly.pdbx_strand_id
1 'polypeptide(L)' 'AIWDSSEAQAVMDQGADLIGVARAGIGHADWASHAGDPDYRPARPPFTPEHLAEQGLSKPFIEYMRNWKGFVE' A
#
# COMPACT_ATOMS: atom_id res chain seq x y z
N ALA A 1 5.96 8.05 4.72
CA ALA A 1 4.72 7.51 4.10
C ALA A 1 4.31 6.31 4.93
N ILE A 2 3.03 6.00 5.05
CA ILE A 2 2.57 4.83 5.82
C ILE A 2 2.57 3.60 4.91
N TRP A 3 3.42 2.63 5.22
CA TRP A 3 3.58 1.38 4.49
C TRP A 3 3.39 0.15 5.38
N ASP A 4 3.81 0.23 6.62
CA ASP A 4 3.72 -0.86 7.59
C ASP A 4 3.16 -0.41 8.95
N SER A 5 2.89 -1.38 9.82
CA SER A 5 2.30 -1.12 11.13
C SER A 5 3.19 -0.26 12.04
N SER A 6 4.52 -0.31 11.87
CA SER A 6 5.42 0.51 12.69
C SER A 6 5.33 1.99 12.30
N GLU A 7 5.28 2.29 11.01
CA GLU A 7 5.10 3.66 10.51
C GLU A 7 3.70 4.21 10.88
N ALA A 8 2.67 3.35 10.84
CA ALA A 8 1.33 3.68 11.29
C ALA A 8 1.27 4.00 12.80
N GLN A 9 1.85 3.13 13.64
CA GLN A 9 1.90 3.35 15.09
C GLN A 9 2.67 4.63 15.43
N ALA A 10 3.79 4.90 14.75
CA ALA A 10 4.60 6.07 15.00
C ALA A 10 3.85 7.39 14.80
N VAL A 11 2.92 7.48 13.85
CA VAL A 11 2.10 8.70 13.67
C VAL A 11 0.92 8.77 14.64
N MET A 12 0.36 7.62 15.04
CA MET A 12 -0.64 7.57 16.12
C MET A 12 -0.04 8.05 17.44
N ASP A 13 1.20 7.62 17.76
CA ASP A 13 1.94 8.05 18.95
C ASP A 13 2.24 9.56 18.96
N GLN A 14 2.26 10.20 17.77
CA GLN A 14 2.40 11.65 17.62
C GLN A 14 1.06 12.41 17.77
N GLY A 15 -0.04 11.70 18.03
CA GLY A 15 -1.36 12.29 18.25
C GLY A 15 -2.25 12.36 17.00
N ALA A 16 -1.99 11.56 15.96
CA ALA A 16 -2.91 11.44 14.84
C ALA A 16 -4.21 10.74 15.26
N ASP A 17 -5.36 11.27 14.82
CA ASP A 17 -6.67 10.61 15.00
C ASP A 17 -6.93 9.54 13.94
N LEU A 18 -6.33 9.71 12.75
CA LEU A 18 -6.53 8.86 11.57
C LEU A 18 -5.24 8.79 10.74
N ILE A 19 -5.06 7.66 10.03
CA ILE A 19 -3.95 7.46 9.09
C ILE A 19 -4.47 7.30 7.66
N GLY A 20 -3.80 7.95 6.73
CA GLY A 20 -4.04 7.78 5.29
C GLY A 20 -3.05 6.79 4.69
N VAL A 21 -3.55 5.77 4.00
CA VAL A 21 -2.73 4.71 3.38
C VAL A 21 -2.91 4.77 1.86
N ALA A 22 -2.00 5.46 1.18
CA ALA A 22 -2.11 5.76 -0.25
C ALA A 22 -1.56 4.62 -1.13
N ARG A 23 -0.32 4.74 -1.62
CA ARG A 23 0.30 3.75 -2.52
C ARG A 23 0.41 2.34 -1.91
N ALA A 24 0.54 2.24 -0.58
CA ALA A 24 0.53 0.96 0.11
C ALA A 24 -0.84 0.26 -0.02
N GLY A 25 -1.96 0.99 0.10
CA GLY A 25 -3.30 0.43 -0.03
C GLY A 25 -3.66 0.04 -1.47
N ILE A 26 -3.01 0.66 -2.47
CA ILE A 26 -3.13 0.25 -3.87
C ILE A 26 -2.47 -1.13 -4.09
N GLY A 27 -1.27 -1.32 -3.51
CA GLY A 27 -0.53 -2.58 -3.63
C GLY A 27 -1.03 -3.68 -2.70
N HIS A 28 -1.88 -3.36 -1.72
CA HIS A 28 -2.38 -4.28 -0.70
C HIS A 28 -3.82 -3.88 -0.34
N ALA A 29 -4.81 -4.40 -1.06
CA ALA A 29 -6.21 -3.99 -0.93
C ALA A 29 -6.79 -4.27 0.47
N ASP A 30 -6.20 -5.23 1.19
CA ASP A 30 -6.55 -5.65 2.55
C ASP A 30 -5.64 -5.02 3.62
N TRP A 31 -4.84 -3.99 3.30
CA TRP A 31 -3.86 -3.40 4.21
C TRP A 31 -4.44 -3.08 5.60
N ALA A 32 -5.65 -2.52 5.65
CA ALA A 32 -6.30 -2.14 6.90
C ALA A 32 -6.65 -3.34 7.80
N SER A 33 -6.91 -4.51 7.21
CA SER A 33 -7.19 -5.73 7.96
C SER A 33 -5.96 -6.25 8.73
N HIS A 34 -4.75 -5.87 8.30
CA HIS A 34 -3.49 -6.22 8.95
C HIS A 34 -2.99 -5.15 9.93
N ALA A 35 -3.66 -4.02 10.06
CA ALA A 35 -3.19 -2.89 10.89
C ALA A 35 -3.07 -3.22 12.39
N GLY A 36 -3.73 -4.28 12.87
CA GLY A 36 -3.60 -4.78 14.23
C GLY A 36 -2.37 -5.66 14.47
N ASP A 37 -1.69 -6.10 13.41
CA ASP A 37 -0.46 -6.90 13.49
C ASP A 37 0.76 -5.96 13.54
N PRO A 38 1.50 -5.90 14.67
CA PRO A 38 2.67 -5.02 14.81
C PRO A 38 3.82 -5.36 13.83
N ASP A 39 3.88 -6.61 13.36
CA ASP A 39 4.94 -7.13 12.50
C ASP A 39 4.55 -7.15 11.02
N TYR A 40 3.37 -6.63 10.66
CA TYR A 40 2.96 -6.51 9.26
C TYR A 40 3.92 -5.63 8.48
N ARG A 41 4.60 -6.21 7.48
CA ARG A 41 5.60 -5.56 6.61
C ARG A 41 5.30 -5.92 5.15
N PRO A 42 4.29 -5.31 4.51
CA PRO A 42 3.89 -5.69 3.17
C PRO A 42 4.93 -5.29 2.12
N ALA A 43 4.92 -5.98 0.97
CA ALA A 43 5.84 -5.73 -0.12
C ALA A 43 5.76 -4.26 -0.62
N ARG A 44 6.90 -3.74 -1.07
CA ARG A 44 7.03 -2.39 -1.64
C ARG A 44 7.17 -2.50 -3.17
N PRO A 45 6.75 -1.48 -3.95
CA PRO A 45 6.91 -1.47 -5.40
C PRO A 45 8.40 -1.47 -5.82
N PRO A 46 8.72 -1.79 -7.09
CA PRO A 46 7.77 -1.98 -8.19
C PRO A 46 6.95 -3.26 -8.06
N PHE A 47 5.68 -3.21 -8.45
CA PHE A 47 4.78 -4.35 -8.46
C PHE A 47 4.62 -4.90 -9.87
N THR A 48 4.42 -6.20 -10.00
CA THR A 48 4.02 -6.80 -11.27
C THR A 48 2.59 -6.39 -11.63
N PRO A 49 2.24 -6.29 -12.93
CA PRO A 49 0.87 -6.13 -13.37
C PRO A 49 -0.07 -7.21 -12.80
N GLU A 50 0.41 -8.44 -12.67
CA GLU A 50 -0.34 -9.58 -12.15
C GLU A 50 -0.70 -9.37 -10.67
N HIS A 51 0.26 -8.95 -9.85
CA HIS A 51 0.02 -8.62 -8.44
C HIS A 51 -1.05 -7.53 -8.32
N LEU A 52 -0.94 -6.46 -9.09
CA LEU A 52 -1.91 -5.37 -9.08
C LEU A 52 -3.31 -5.80 -9.54
N ALA A 53 -3.40 -6.73 -10.49
CA ALA A 53 -4.68 -7.31 -10.91
C ALA A 53 -5.31 -8.15 -9.79
N GLU A 54 -4.51 -8.90 -9.03
CA GLU A 54 -4.97 -9.64 -7.84
C GLU A 54 -5.47 -8.71 -6.72
N GLN A 55 -4.92 -7.50 -6.62
CA GLN A 55 -5.43 -6.44 -5.74
C GLN A 55 -6.72 -5.77 -6.25
N GLY A 56 -7.29 -6.24 -7.37
CA GLY A 56 -8.55 -5.76 -7.93
C GLY A 56 -8.42 -4.58 -8.90
N LEU A 57 -7.20 -4.25 -9.35
CA LEU A 57 -7.00 -3.15 -10.29
C LEU A 57 -7.29 -3.61 -11.73
N SER A 58 -8.03 -2.79 -12.46
CA SER A 58 -8.34 -3.08 -13.86
C SER A 58 -7.11 -2.87 -14.76
N LYS A 59 -7.05 -3.60 -15.88
CA LYS A 59 -5.97 -3.46 -16.88
C LYS A 59 -5.73 -2.00 -17.32
N PRO A 60 -6.75 -1.19 -17.69
CA PRO A 60 -6.52 0.21 -18.05
C PRO A 60 -5.88 1.04 -16.94
N PHE A 61 -6.22 0.73 -15.68
CA PHE A 61 -5.67 1.44 -14.53
C PHE A 61 -4.21 1.04 -14.26
N ILE A 62 -3.88 -0.25 -14.38
CA ILE A 62 -2.50 -0.75 -14.29
C ILE A 62 -1.63 -0.10 -15.38
N GLU A 63 -2.12 0.00 -16.61
CA GLU A 63 -1.40 0.67 -17.71
C GLU A 63 -1.19 2.16 -17.41
N TYR A 64 -2.20 2.86 -16.87
CA TYR A 64 -2.03 4.23 -16.41
C TYR A 64 -0.94 4.37 -15.34
N MET A 65 -0.88 3.43 -14.40
CA MET A 65 0.09 3.41 -13.30
C MET A 65 1.53 3.16 -13.74
N ARG A 66 1.79 2.59 -14.93
CA ARG A 66 3.14 2.50 -15.49
C ARG A 66 3.82 3.86 -15.66
N ASN A 67 3.04 4.95 -15.73
CA ASN A 67 3.57 6.31 -15.75
C ASN A 67 4.14 6.75 -14.38
N TRP A 68 3.86 6.02 -13.30
CA TRP A 68 4.39 6.31 -11.97
C TRP A 68 5.75 5.63 -11.83
N LYS A 69 6.83 6.41 -11.95
CA LYS A 69 8.22 5.91 -11.90
C LYS A 69 8.44 4.98 -10.70
N GLY A 70 8.82 3.73 -10.99
CA GLY A 70 9.15 2.71 -9.99
C GLY A 70 7.95 2.12 -9.26
N PHE A 71 6.72 2.31 -9.74
CA PHE A 71 5.52 1.74 -9.13
C PHE A 71 5.11 0.40 -9.75
N VAL A 72 5.19 0.28 -11.08
CA VAL A 72 4.94 -0.96 -11.83
C VAL A 72 6.24 -1.39 -12.50
N GLU A 73 6.50 -2.69 -12.55
CA GLU A 73 7.62 -3.30 -13.29
C GLU A 73 7.54 -3.09 -14.81
#